data_AF-A0A6A6VX86-F1
#
_entry.id   AF-A0A6A6VX86-F1
#
_cell.length_a   1.000
_cell.length_b   1.000
_cell.length_c   1.000
_cell.angle_alpha   90.00
_cell.angle_beta   90.00
_cell.angle_gamma   90.00
#
_symmetry.space_group_name_H-M   'P 1'
#
loop_
_entity.id
_entity.type
_entity.pdbx_description
1 polymer ?
#
loop_
_entity_poly.entity_id
_entity_poly.type
_entity_poly.pdbx_seq_one_letter_code
_entity_poly.pdbx_strand_id
1 'polypeptide(L)'
;MPYNNTPITPSAVATGTANLPLARVKKILSADEDIASCSNNAAFILTIAAEMFIHHLVEQTHTVVKTERKQRRQIHYRDVANAVSRIDNLNFLADVVPRTTTVRKVKEARRAAAKLARANGQATLDGLHGAVKKGAGGDGEG
;
A
#
# COMPACT_ATOMS: atom_id res chain seq x y z
N MET A 1 -31.91 21.17 -12.50
CA MET A 1 -32.34 20.21 -11.47
C MET A 1 -31.26 20.15 -10.40
N PRO A 2 -31.57 20.27 -9.10
CA PRO A 2 -30.57 20.07 -8.05
C PRO A 2 -30.10 18.60 -8.06
N TYR A 3 -28.79 18.38 -7.86
CA TYR A 3 -28.24 17.03 -7.74
C TYR A 3 -28.81 16.33 -6.52
N ASN A 4 -29.33 15.13 -6.72
CA ASN A 4 -29.85 14.31 -5.64
C ASN A 4 -28.68 13.72 -4.83
N ASN A 5 -28.48 14.22 -3.61
CA ASN A 5 -27.45 13.77 -2.68
C ASN A 5 -27.99 12.80 -1.61
N THR A 6 -29.18 12.21 -1.79
CA THR A 6 -29.65 11.17 -0.88
C THR A 6 -28.75 9.93 -1.00
N PRO A 7 -28.25 9.38 0.12
CA PRO A 7 -27.44 8.18 0.08
C PRO A 7 -28.26 7.02 -0.49
N ILE A 8 -27.77 6.40 -1.56
CA ILE A 8 -28.38 5.20 -2.12
C ILE A 8 -28.10 4.08 -1.12
N THR A 9 -29.15 3.64 -0.42
CA THR A 9 -29.05 2.50 0.48
C THR A 9 -28.76 1.24 -0.33
N PRO A 10 -27.74 0.43 0.03
CA PRO A 10 -27.48 -0.82 -0.66
C PRO A 10 -28.70 -1.74 -0.53
N SER A 11 -29.11 -2.37 -1.63
CA SER A 11 -30.15 -3.40 -1.60
C SER A 11 -29.68 -4.55 -0.72
N ALA A 12 -30.44 -4.85 0.35
CA ALA A 12 -30.18 -5.99 1.23
C ALA A 12 -30.54 -7.35 0.57
N VAL A 13 -31.08 -7.32 -0.65
CA VAL A 13 -31.52 -8.52 -1.38
C VAL A 13 -30.38 -9.05 -2.24
N ALA A 14 -30.08 -10.34 -2.13
CA ALA A 14 -29.13 -11.02 -3.00
C ALA A 14 -29.69 -11.11 -4.44
N THR A 15 -29.20 -10.24 -5.32
CA THR A 15 -29.65 -10.16 -6.73
C THR A 15 -29.12 -11.30 -7.60
N GLY A 16 -28.12 -12.06 -7.12
CA GLY A 16 -27.43 -13.08 -7.92
C GLY A 16 -26.50 -12.49 -9.00
N THR A 17 -26.31 -11.17 -9.01
CA THR A 17 -25.42 -10.45 -9.93
C THR A 17 -24.40 -9.63 -9.14
N ALA A 18 -23.21 -9.45 -9.71
CA ALA A 18 -22.16 -8.60 -9.15
C ALA A 18 -22.13 -7.24 -9.88
N ASN A 19 -21.79 -6.18 -9.16
CA ASN A 19 -21.59 -4.85 -9.71
C ASN A 19 -20.21 -4.70 -10.36
N LEU A 20 -19.21 -5.41 -9.82
CA LEU A 20 -17.88 -5.47 -10.40
C LEU A 20 -17.83 -6.47 -11.57
N PRO A 21 -17.17 -6.12 -12.70
CA PRO A 21 -17.07 -7.03 -13.83
C PRO A 21 -16.26 -8.30 -13.50
N LEU A 22 -16.91 -9.46 -13.52
CA LEU A 22 -16.29 -10.75 -13.21
C LEU A 22 -15.02 -11.03 -14.05
N ALA A 23 -15.01 -10.65 -15.32
CA ALA A 23 -13.86 -10.82 -16.20
C ALA A 23 -12.61 -10.04 -15.71
N ARG A 24 -12.81 -8.88 -15.09
CA ARG A 24 -11.71 -8.07 -14.52
C ARG A 24 -11.15 -8.71 -13.26
N VAL A 25 -12.02 -9.23 -12.39
CA VAL A 25 -11.60 -9.95 -11.18
C VAL A 25 -10.81 -11.20 -11.54
N LYS A 26 -11.30 -12.00 -12.50
CA LYS A 26 -10.56 -13.16 -13.00
C LYS A 26 -9.17 -12.80 -13.54
N LYS A 27 -9.07 -11.71 -14.31
CA LYS A 27 -7.78 -11.25 -14.84
C LYS A 27 -6.80 -10.87 -13.72
N ILE A 28 -7.28 -10.26 -12.63
CA ILE A 28 -6.45 -9.93 -11.46
C ILE A 28 -6.01 -11.21 -10.76
N LEU A 29 -6.91 -12.19 -10.58
CA LEU A 29 -6.57 -13.47 -9.97
C LEU A 29 -5.52 -14.25 -10.77
N SER A 30 -5.61 -14.23 -12.10
CA SER A 30 -4.63 -14.89 -12.98
C SER A 30 -3.31 -14.13 -13.12
N ALA A 31 -3.20 -12.91 -12.57
CA ALA A 31 -1.93 -12.18 -12.56
C ALA A 31 -1.00 -12.66 -11.42
N ASP A 32 -1.54 -13.44 -10.47
CA ASP A 32 -0.78 -14.05 -9.39
C ASP A 32 -0.24 -15.42 -9.85
N GLU A 33 1.08 -15.56 -9.88
CA GLU A 33 1.76 -16.77 -10.35
C GLU A 33 1.52 -17.97 -9.42
N ASP A 34 1.19 -17.72 -8.15
CA ASP A 34 0.95 -18.76 -7.15
C ASP A 34 -0.47 -19.35 -7.25
N ILE A 35 -1.36 -18.75 -8.05
CA ILE A 35 -2.74 -19.21 -8.23
C ILE A 35 -2.84 -20.11 -9.47
N ALA A 36 -2.76 -21.43 -9.27
CA ALA A 36 -2.79 -22.40 -10.37
C ALA A 36 -4.09 -22.38 -11.20
N SER A 37 -5.25 -22.40 -10.54
CA SER A 37 -6.55 -22.22 -11.21
C SER A 37 -7.65 -21.87 -10.21
N CYS A 38 -8.57 -20.97 -10.59
CA CYS A 38 -9.70 -20.55 -9.77
C CYS A 38 -11.01 -20.89 -10.49
N SER A 39 -11.94 -21.55 -9.78
CA SER A 39 -13.24 -21.92 -10.35
C SER A 39 -14.12 -20.69 -10.58
N ASN A 40 -15.09 -20.79 -11.50
CA ASN A 40 -16.02 -19.70 -11.77
C ASN A 40 -16.82 -19.28 -10.52
N ASN A 41 -17.20 -20.24 -9.68
CA ASN A 41 -17.95 -19.98 -8.45
C ASN A 41 -17.06 -19.27 -7.42
N ALA A 42 -15.80 -19.69 -7.27
CA ALA A 42 -14.85 -19.01 -6.39
C ALA A 42 -14.58 -17.57 -6.84
N ALA A 43 -14.36 -17.35 -8.15
CA ALA A 43 -14.18 -16.02 -8.71
C ALA A 43 -15.40 -15.12 -8.49
N PHE A 44 -16.62 -15.68 -8.55
CA PHE A 44 -17.85 -14.93 -8.27
C PHE A 44 -17.92 -14.50 -6.80
N ILE A 45 -17.68 -15.42 -5.86
CA ILE A 45 -17.66 -15.09 -4.43
C ILE A 45 -16.59 -14.03 -4.11
N LEU A 46 -15.41 -14.15 -4.71
CA LEU A 46 -14.34 -13.14 -4.57
C LEU A 46 -14.76 -11.77 -5.11
N THR A 47 -15.55 -11.73 -6.19
CA THR A 47 -16.09 -10.48 -6.73
C THR A 47 -17.02 -9.81 -5.73
N ILE A 48 -17.93 -10.57 -5.11
CA ILE A 48 -18.83 -10.05 -4.07
C ILE A 48 -18.05 -9.64 -2.82
N ALA A 49 -17.05 -10.43 -2.40
CA ALA A 49 -16.19 -10.10 -1.27
C ALA A 49 -15.43 -8.80 -1.51
N ALA A 50 -14.94 -8.54 -2.73
CA ALA A 50 -14.28 -7.29 -3.09
C ALA A 50 -15.23 -6.08 -3.00
N GLU A 51 -16.49 -6.23 -3.39
CA GLU A 51 -17.51 -5.18 -3.22
C GLU A 51 -17.76 -4.87 -1.73
N MET A 52 -17.95 -5.91 -0.92
CA MET A 52 -18.12 -5.77 0.52
C MET A 52 -16.89 -5.15 1.17
N PHE A 53 -15.69 -5.51 0.71
CA PHE A 53 -14.45 -4.93 1.19
C PHE A 53 -14.35 -3.44 0.91
N ILE A 54 -14.71 -2.98 -0.30
CA ILE A 54 -14.71 -1.55 -0.64
C ILE A 54 -15.66 -0.78 0.28
N HIS A 55 -16.87 -1.31 0.51
CA HIS A 55 -17.82 -0.69 1.45
C HIS A 55 -17.25 -0.61 2.86
N HIS A 56 -16.68 -1.72 3.35
CA HIS A 56 -16.05 -1.77 4.66
C HIS A 56 -14.91 -0.75 4.79
N LEU A 57 -14.01 -0.66 3.80
CA LEU A 57 -12.90 0.29 3.81
C LEU A 57 -13.38 1.74 3.89
N VAL A 58 -14.41 2.09 3.12
CA VAL A 58 -14.99 3.44 3.13
C VAL A 58 -15.68 3.74 4.46
N GLU A 59 -16.43 2.78 5.02
CA GLU A 59 -17.10 2.92 6.30
C GLU A 59 -16.11 3.12 7.46
N GLN A 60 -15.04 2.32 7.49
CA GLN A 60 -13.98 2.46 8.48
C GLN A 60 -13.28 3.81 8.37
N THR A 61 -12.95 4.22 7.14
CA THR A 61 -12.34 5.54 6.89
C THR A 61 -13.26 6.67 7.34
N HIS A 62 -14.55 6.59 7.02
CA HIS A 62 -15.54 7.59 7.43
C HIS A 62 -15.72 7.64 8.95
N THR A 63 -15.68 6.49 9.62
CA THR A 63 -15.71 6.42 11.09
C THR A 63 -14.54 7.18 11.69
N VAL A 64 -13.31 7.00 11.16
CA VAL A 64 -12.14 7.77 11.60
C VAL A 64 -12.37 9.28 11.45
N VAL A 65 -12.92 9.74 10.33
CA VAL A 65 -13.24 11.18 10.11
C VAL A 65 -14.26 11.69 11.13
N LYS A 66 -15.28 10.89 11.47
CA LYS A 66 -16.30 11.26 12.47
C LYS A 66 -15.75 11.35 13.88
N THR A 67 -14.72 10.57 14.21
CA THR A 67 -14.04 10.64 15.51
C THR A 67 -13.12 11.84 15.69
N GLU A 68 -12.82 12.58 14.61
CA GLU A 68 -12.02 13.79 14.71
C GLU A 68 -12.79 14.92 15.39
N ARG A 69 -12.08 15.77 16.14
CA ARG A 69 -12.66 16.93 16.84
C ARG A 69 -13.42 17.87 15.92
N LYS A 70 -12.97 18.00 14.67
CA LYS A 70 -13.67 18.77 13.63
C LYS A 70 -14.23 17.77 12.62
N GLN A 71 -15.50 17.43 12.76
CA GLN A 71 -16.17 16.53 11.84
C GLN A 71 -16.18 17.12 10.43
N ARG A 72 -15.49 16.45 9.51
CA ARG A 72 -15.42 16.83 8.11
C ARG A 72 -16.40 15.98 7.31
N ARG A 73 -17.04 16.58 6.31
CA ARG A 73 -17.89 15.86 5.34
C ARG A 73 -17.09 15.19 4.21
N GLN A 74 -15.82 15.53 4.06
CA GLN A 74 -14.96 15.06 2.97
C GLN A 74 -13.88 14.12 3.50
N ILE A 75 -13.79 12.94 2.90
CA ILE A 75 -12.73 11.96 3.17
C ILE A 75 -11.47 12.36 2.39
N HIS A 76 -10.34 12.41 3.07
CA HIS A 76 -9.03 12.70 2.48
C HIS A 76 -8.13 11.47 2.59
N TYR A 77 -7.05 11.44 1.80
CA TYR A 77 -6.08 10.34 1.84
C TYR A 77 -5.51 10.07 3.24
N ARG A 78 -5.29 11.12 4.03
CA ARG A 78 -4.78 11.00 5.42
C ARG A 78 -5.72 10.19 6.30
N ASP A 79 -7.02 10.22 6.01
CA ASP A 79 -8.05 9.51 6.76
C ASP A 79 -7.99 8.01 6.45
N VAL A 80 -7.80 7.66 5.18
CA VAL A 80 -7.58 6.27 4.75
C VAL A 80 -6.31 5.70 5.38
N ALA A 81 -5.19 6.43 5.30
CA ALA A 81 -3.94 6.00 5.90
C ALA A 81 -4.03 5.84 7.43
N ASN A 82 -4.82 6.69 8.09
CA ASN A 82 -5.10 6.55 9.52
C ASN A 82 -5.97 5.33 9.81
N ALA A 83 -7.00 5.04 9.02
CA ALA A 83 -7.84 3.86 9.18
C ALA A 83 -7.04 2.57 9.02
N VAL A 84 -6.24 2.47 7.95
CA VAL A 84 -5.36 1.31 7.66
C VAL A 84 -4.44 1.00 8.84
N SER A 85 -3.83 2.02 9.44
CA SER A 85 -2.92 1.83 10.57
C SER A 85 -3.57 1.58 11.93
N ARG A 86 -4.89 1.78 12.06
CA ARG A 86 -5.62 1.62 13.32
C ARG A 86 -6.36 0.28 13.39
N ILE A 87 -6.64 -0.32 12.24
CA ILE A 87 -7.49 -1.49 12.12
C ILE A 87 -6.62 -2.65 11.63
N ASP A 88 -6.42 -3.64 12.49
CA ASP A 88 -5.52 -4.77 12.22
C ASP A 88 -5.90 -5.54 10.94
N ASN A 89 -7.20 -5.69 10.68
CA ASN A 89 -7.71 -6.35 9.47
C ASN A 89 -7.38 -5.60 8.17
N LEU A 90 -7.01 -4.30 8.25
CA LEU A 90 -6.59 -3.50 7.10
C LEU A 90 -5.06 -3.42 6.98
N ASN A 91 -4.30 -4.06 7.87
CA ASN A 91 -2.84 -3.96 7.89
C ASN A 91 -2.18 -4.47 6.59
N PHE A 92 -2.82 -5.38 5.86
CA PHE A 92 -2.35 -5.83 4.54
C PHE A 92 -2.23 -4.69 3.51
N LEU A 93 -2.89 -3.54 3.75
CA LEU A 93 -2.79 -2.36 2.90
C LEU A 93 -1.64 -1.41 3.29
N ALA A 94 -0.85 -1.71 4.33
CA ALA A 94 0.16 -0.77 4.85
C ALA A 94 1.18 -0.32 3.78
N ASP A 95 1.59 -1.24 2.91
CA ASP A 95 2.54 -0.96 1.83
C ASP A 95 1.90 -0.24 0.63
N VAL A 96 0.59 -0.43 0.44
CA VAL A 96 -0.18 0.21 -0.65
C VAL A 96 -0.65 1.61 -0.25
N VAL A 97 -0.96 1.82 1.03
CA VAL A 97 -1.49 3.07 1.58
C VAL A 97 -0.58 3.58 2.71
N PRO A 98 0.62 4.07 2.38
CA PRO A 98 1.57 4.52 3.39
C PRO A 98 1.11 5.81 4.09
N ARG A 99 1.48 5.96 5.36
CA ARG A 99 1.28 7.22 6.10
C ARG A 99 2.13 8.34 5.49
N THR A 100 1.47 9.35 4.92
CA THR A 100 2.18 10.54 4.42
C THR A 100 2.98 11.23 5.53
N THR A 101 4.27 11.47 5.27
CA THR A 101 5.15 12.24 6.15
C THR A 101 5.76 13.41 5.40
N THR A 102 6.03 14.52 6.08
CA THR A 102 6.68 15.67 5.44
C THR A 102 8.09 15.31 5.02
N VAL A 103 8.53 15.75 3.83
CA VAL A 103 9.90 15.53 3.31
C VAL A 103 10.98 15.93 4.32
N ARG A 104 10.75 17.00 5.09
CA ARG A 104 11.64 17.42 6.18
C ARG A 104 11.83 16.33 7.24
N LYS A 105 10.73 15.72 7.70
CA LYS A 105 10.75 14.62 8.67
C LYS A 105 11.43 13.38 8.09
N VAL A 106 11.23 13.08 6.80
CA VAL A 106 11.90 11.95 6.13
C VAL A 106 13.41 12.18 6.05
N LYS A 107 13.85 13.41 5.71
CA LYS A 107 15.27 13.78 5.66
C LYS A 107 15.92 13.74 7.05
N GLU A 108 15.21 14.21 8.08
CA GLU A 108 15.64 14.14 9.48
C GLU A 108 15.72 12.68 9.95
N ALA A 109 14.71 11.84 9.68
CA ALA A 109 14.69 10.43 10.03
C ALA A 109 15.80 9.64 9.30
N ARG A 110 16.03 9.89 8.00
CA ARG A 110 17.16 9.29 7.26
C ARG A 110 18.50 9.71 7.83
N ARG A 111 18.67 10.99 8.21
CA ARG A 111 19.90 11.48 8.86
C ARG A 111 20.10 10.83 10.23
N ALA A 112 19.04 10.68 11.01
CA ALA A 112 19.08 10.01 12.31
C ALA A 112 19.41 8.52 12.17
N ALA A 113 18.77 7.82 11.23
CA ALA A 113 19.05 6.42 10.92
C ALA A 113 20.48 6.20 10.43
N ALA A 114 21.00 7.08 9.56
CA ALA A 114 22.39 7.03 9.11
C ALA A 114 23.39 7.30 10.25
N LYS A 115 23.06 8.21 11.17
CA LYS A 115 23.88 8.48 12.35
C LYS A 115 23.87 7.30 13.32
N LEU A 116 22.74 6.63 13.51
CA LEU A 116 22.61 5.44 14.33
C LEU A 116 23.34 4.24 13.72
N ALA A 117 23.21 4.01 12.40
CA ALA A 117 23.95 2.96 11.70
C ALA A 117 25.47 3.16 11.79
N ARG A 118 25.93 4.42 11.70
CA ARG A 118 27.34 4.77 11.89
C ARG A 118 27.81 4.64 13.35
N ALA A 119 26.91 4.78 14.32
CA ALA A 119 27.21 4.55 15.74
C ALA A 119 27.25 3.06 16.11
N ASN A 120 26.45 2.22 15.44
CA ASN A 120 26.35 0.78 15.71
C ASN A 120 27.32 -0.10 14.90
N GLY A 121 28.28 0.49 14.17
CA GLY A 121 29.43 -0.23 13.59
C GLY A 121 29.13 -1.20 12.42
N GLN A 122 27.87 -1.42 12.02
CA GLN A 122 27.53 -2.18 10.83
C GLN A 122 27.62 -1.29 9.58
N ALA A 123 28.86 -1.03 9.13
CA ALA A 123 29.10 -0.59 7.76
C ALA A 123 29.20 -1.86 6.89
N THR A 124 28.12 -2.20 6.17
CA THR A 124 28.18 -3.22 5.12
C THR A 124 29.16 -2.76 4.05
N LEU A 125 30.29 -3.46 3.94
CA LEU A 125 31.35 -3.23 2.97
C LEU A 125 30.94 -3.76 1.60
N ASP A 126 29.97 -3.13 0.93
CA ASP A 126 29.69 -3.41 -0.49
C ASP A 126 29.97 -2.17 -1.33
N GLY A 127 31.19 -2.11 -1.86
CA GLY A 127 31.62 -1.01 -2.73
C GLY A 127 33.06 -1.03 -3.24
N LEU A 128 33.84 -2.10 -3.03
CA LEU A 128 35.16 -2.25 -3.66
C LEU A 128 35.32 -3.64 -4.30
N HIS A 129 34.74 -3.80 -5.49
CA HIS A 129 35.24 -4.77 -6.45
C HIS A 129 35.20 -4.14 -7.85
N GLY A 130 36.36 -3.70 -8.35
CA GLY A 130 36.45 -3.15 -9.70
C GLY A 130 37.61 -2.19 -9.99
N ALA A 131 38.84 -2.47 -9.53
CA ALA A 131 40.06 -1.96 -10.17
C ALA A 131 41.26 -2.80 -9.72
N VAL A 132 41.42 -3.97 -10.36
CA VAL A 132 42.57 -4.85 -10.20
C VAL A 132 43.83 -4.15 -10.72
N LYS A 133 44.89 -4.24 -9.90
CA LYS A 133 46.30 -3.99 -10.19
C LYS A 133 46.75 -4.44 -11.60
N LYS A 134 47.51 -3.60 -12.27
CA LYS A 134 48.65 -3.95 -13.13
C LYS A 134 49.65 -2.80 -12.93
N GLY A 135 50.86 -2.94 -12.41
CA GLY A 135 51.83 -4.03 -12.40
C GLY A 135 53.16 -3.31 -12.63
N ALA A 136 54.07 -3.40 -11.65
CA ALA A 136 55.32 -2.64 -11.57
C ALA A 136 56.36 -3.06 -12.62
N GLY A 137 57.33 -2.16 -12.84
CA GLY A 137 58.61 -2.39 -13.50
C GLY A 137 59.10 -1.04 -14.05
N GLY A 138 60.28 -0.51 -13.75
CA GLY A 138 61.47 -1.00 -13.06
C GLY A 138 62.59 -0.06 -13.51
N ASP A 139 63.45 0.33 -12.57
CA ASP A 139 64.48 1.37 -12.72
C ASP A 139 65.58 0.98 -13.73
N GLY A 140 66.23 1.97 -14.33
CA GLY A 140 67.42 1.79 -15.17
C GLY A 140 68.12 3.11 -15.48
N GLU A 141 69.24 3.36 -14.80
CA GLU A 141 70.23 4.42 -15.06
C GLU A 141 70.89 4.29 -16.44
N GLY A 142 71.32 5.43 -17.01
CA GLY A 142 72.13 5.52 -18.24
C GLY A 142 71.89 6.80 -19.01
#